data_AF-A0A419JQ75-F1
#
_entry.id   AF-A0A419JQ75-F1
#
_cell.length_a   1.000
_cell.length_b   1.000
_cell.length_c   1.000
_cell.angle_alpha   90.00
_cell.angle_beta   90.00
_cell.angle_gamma   90.00
#
_symmetry.space_group_name_H-M   'P 1'
#
loop_
_entity.id
_entity.type
_entity.pdbx_description
1 polymer ?
#
loop_
_entity_poly.entity_id
_entity_poly.type
_entity_poly.pdbx_seq_one_letter_code
_entity_poly.pdbx_strand_id
1 'polypeptide(L)'
;MSGNYIGVIVRGNIVSEAWEKAVIECWNRGFEVRTEYGEMSKEILGLLVFVENPFEEPRVHRGDINAAIRSALSKYYDEVLQGTLDHAVEEGKIHYTYHERLFTYPRESVNQIDYIVKKLRETSFS
;
A
#
# COMPACT_ATOMS: atom_id res chain seq x y z
N MET A 1 -31.20 0.90 4.24
CA MET A 1 -30.52 0.80 2.93
C MET A 1 -29.36 -0.16 3.08
N SER A 2 -29.48 -1.37 2.54
CA SER A 2 -28.45 -2.42 2.67
C SER A 2 -27.56 -2.42 1.42
N GLY A 3 -26.64 -1.48 1.34
CA GLY A 3 -25.48 -1.65 0.47
C GLY A 3 -24.61 -2.78 1.03
N ASN A 4 -24.07 -3.64 0.18
CA ASN A 4 -23.16 -4.69 0.65
C ASN A 4 -21.74 -4.09 0.72
N TYR A 5 -21.37 -3.55 1.88
CA TYR A 5 -20.10 -2.85 2.14
C TYR A 5 -19.05 -3.73 2.83
N ILE A 6 -19.32 -5.03 2.94
CA ILE A 6 -18.44 -6.02 3.56
C ILE A 6 -18.02 -7.04 2.48
N GLY A 7 -16.73 -7.35 2.40
CA GLY A 7 -16.19 -8.37 1.49
C GLY A 7 -16.25 -7.97 0.02
N VAL A 8 -16.11 -6.67 -0.28
CA VAL A 8 -16.18 -6.14 -1.65
C VAL A 8 -14.92 -6.53 -2.42
N ILE A 9 -15.10 -7.03 -3.65
CA ILE A 9 -13.99 -7.35 -4.56
C ILE A 9 -14.02 -6.39 -5.74
N VAL A 10 -12.92 -5.69 -5.97
CA VAL A 10 -12.68 -4.82 -7.12
C VAL A 10 -11.66 -5.47 -8.04
N ARG A 11 -11.93 -5.48 -9.34
CA ARG A 11 -11.04 -6.02 -10.38
C ARG A 11 -10.72 -4.95 -11.41
N GLY A 12 -9.44 -4.77 -11.74
CA GLY A 12 -8.97 -3.90 -12.82
C GLY A 12 -7.85 -4.57 -13.61
N ASN A 13 -7.66 -4.14 -14.86
CA ASN A 13 -6.56 -4.64 -15.68
C ASN A 13 -5.21 -4.12 -15.16
N ILE A 14 -5.14 -2.81 -14.93
CA ILE A 14 -3.92 -2.11 -14.46
C ILE A 14 -4.13 -1.42 -13.11
N VAL A 15 -3.05 -1.00 -12.46
CA VAL A 15 -3.09 -0.41 -11.10
C VAL A 15 -3.96 0.85 -11.06
N SER A 16 -3.81 1.75 -12.03
CA SER A 16 -4.56 3.01 -12.05
C SER A 16 -6.06 2.80 -12.20
N GLU A 17 -6.48 1.85 -13.03
CA GLU A 17 -7.88 1.49 -13.24
C GLU A 17 -8.47 0.83 -11.98
N ALA A 18 -7.74 -0.11 -11.38
CA ALA A 18 -8.18 -0.79 -10.16
C ALA A 18 -8.33 0.20 -8.99
N TRP A 19 -7.41 1.17 -8.88
CA TRP A 19 -7.50 2.28 -7.93
C TRP A 19 -8.77 3.11 -8.14
N GLU A 20 -9.04 3.54 -9.38
CA GLU A 20 -10.22 4.37 -9.69
C GLU A 20 -11.52 3.63 -9.34
N LYS A 21 -11.61 2.36 -9.73
CA LYS A 21 -12.76 1.51 -9.39
C LYS A 21 -12.93 1.35 -7.88
N ALA A 22 -11.85 1.19 -7.12
CA ALA A 22 -11.92 1.07 -5.66
C ALA A 22 -12.42 2.36 -5.00
N VAL A 23 -11.95 3.52 -5.48
CA VAL A 23 -12.42 4.83 -5.00
C VAL A 23 -13.90 5.04 -5.29
N ILE A 24 -14.34 4.75 -6.52
CA ILE A 24 -15.76 4.88 -6.93
C ILE A 24 -16.65 3.93 -6.11
N GLU A 25 -16.21 2.69 -5.89
CA GLU A 25 -16.96 1.72 -5.10
C GLU A 25 -17.10 2.18 -3.64
N CYS A 26 -16.02 2.68 -3.03
CA CYS A 26 -16.05 3.23 -1.68
C CYS A 26 -16.94 4.47 -1.58
N TRP A 27 -16.85 5.38 -2.55
CA TRP A 27 -17.68 6.58 -2.58
C TRP A 27 -19.18 6.25 -2.63
N ASN A 28 -19.55 5.34 -3.54
CA ASN A 28 -20.96 5.01 -3.78
C ASN A 28 -21.56 4.11 -2.69
N ARG A 29 -20.78 3.19 -2.12
CA ARG A 29 -21.30 2.10 -1.28
C ARG A 29 -20.65 1.98 0.09
N GLY A 30 -19.56 2.71 0.35
CA GLY A 30 -18.89 2.72 1.65
C GLY A 30 -19.80 3.24 2.75
N PHE A 31 -19.65 2.65 3.93
CA PHE A 31 -20.35 3.04 5.13
C PHE A 31 -19.78 4.36 5.66
N GLU A 32 -20.65 5.28 6.06
CA GLU A 32 -20.22 6.54 6.67
C GLU A 32 -19.94 6.35 8.16
N VAL A 33 -18.66 6.40 8.55
CA VAL A 33 -18.24 6.33 9.96
C VAL A 33 -17.67 7.68 10.40
N ARG A 34 -17.68 7.91 11.71
CA ARG A 34 -16.97 9.03 12.32
C ARG A 34 -15.55 8.60 12.66
N THR A 35 -14.57 9.38 12.23
CA THR A 35 -13.15 9.15 12.53
C THR A 35 -12.81 9.56 13.96
N GLU A 36 -11.67 9.12 14.48
CA GLU A 36 -11.16 9.55 15.78
C GLU A 36 -10.86 11.06 15.85
N TYR A 37 -10.65 11.70 14.69
CA TYR A 37 -10.43 13.14 14.55
C TYR A 37 -11.74 13.94 14.46
N GLY A 38 -12.89 13.26 14.48
CA GLY A 38 -14.22 13.88 14.53
C GLY A 38 -14.86 14.16 13.17
N GLU A 39 -14.16 13.90 12.07
CA GLU A 39 -14.62 14.02 10.68
C GLU A 39 -15.41 12.78 10.25
N MET A 40 -16.13 12.87 9.12
CA MET A 40 -16.80 11.72 8.52
C MET A 40 -15.92 11.09 7.43
N SER A 41 -15.82 9.76 7.41
CA SER A 41 -15.17 8.99 6.34
C SER A 41 -16.13 7.99 5.71
N LYS A 42 -15.85 7.57 4.47
CA LYS A 42 -16.50 6.41 3.83
C LYS A 42 -15.55 5.22 3.87
N GLU A 43 -16.07 4.07 4.30
CA GLU A 43 -15.26 2.87 4.50
C GLU A 43 -15.90 1.61 3.91
N ILE A 44 -15.05 0.73 3.37
CA ILE A 44 -15.40 -0.63 2.96
C ILE A 44 -14.66 -1.59 3.87
N LEU A 45 -15.38 -2.53 4.49
CA LEU A 45 -14.77 -3.56 5.34
C LEU A 45 -14.41 -4.79 4.50
N GLY A 46 -13.13 -5.16 4.48
CA GLY A 46 -12.65 -6.34 3.74
C GLY A 46 -12.63 -6.13 2.21
N LEU A 47 -12.16 -4.97 1.75
CA LEU A 47 -11.90 -4.71 0.34
C LEU A 47 -10.77 -5.61 -0.18
N LEU A 48 -11.02 -6.34 -1.25
CA LEU A 48 -9.99 -7.03 -2.04
C LEU A 48 -9.87 -6.35 -3.40
N VAL A 49 -8.67 -5.90 -3.75
CA VAL A 49 -8.37 -5.34 -5.07
C VAL A 49 -7.50 -6.32 -5.86
N PHE A 50 -7.98 -6.70 -7.04
CA PHE A 50 -7.28 -7.60 -7.95
C PHE A 50 -6.85 -6.82 -9.20
N VAL A 51 -5.56 -6.91 -9.52
CA VAL A 51 -4.95 -6.24 -10.68
C VAL A 51 -4.35 -7.32 -11.58
N GLU A 52 -4.82 -7.43 -12.81
CA GLU A 52 -4.40 -8.50 -13.74
C GLU A 52 -2.97 -8.31 -14.24
N ASN A 53 -2.65 -7.08 -14.66
CA ASN A 53 -1.37 -6.68 -15.25
C ASN A 53 -0.75 -5.52 -14.43
N PRO A 54 -0.24 -5.80 -13.21
CA PRO A 54 0.17 -4.74 -12.26
C PRO A 54 1.39 -3.91 -12.70
N PHE A 55 2.16 -4.40 -13.66
CA PHE A 55 3.32 -3.70 -14.22
C PHE A 55 3.02 -2.91 -15.48
N GLU A 56 1.81 -3.03 -16.04
CA GLU A 56 1.40 -2.29 -17.23
C GLU A 56 1.09 -0.83 -16.88
N GLU A 57 1.50 0.09 -17.78
CA GLU A 57 1.27 1.52 -17.62
C GLU A 57 -0.11 1.94 -18.18
N PRO A 58 -0.75 2.98 -17.61
CA PRO A 58 -0.29 3.78 -16.47
C PRO A 58 -0.50 3.09 -15.11
N ARG A 59 0.54 3.08 -14.27
CA ARG A 59 0.45 2.58 -12.89
C ARG A 59 -0.08 3.61 -11.90
N VAL A 60 0.15 4.89 -12.17
CA VAL A 60 -0.34 6.00 -11.34
C VAL A 60 -1.57 6.61 -11.99
N HIS A 61 -2.69 6.66 -11.26
CA HIS A 61 -3.92 7.26 -11.74
C HIS A 61 -3.76 8.78 -11.88
N ARG A 62 -4.36 9.39 -12.92
CA ARG A 62 -4.19 10.82 -13.21
C ARG A 62 -4.69 11.72 -12.08
N GLY A 63 -5.75 11.32 -11.39
CA GLY A 63 -6.26 12.02 -10.21
C GLY A 63 -5.29 12.04 -9.03
N ASP A 64 -4.38 11.06 -8.99
CA ASP A 64 -3.38 10.91 -7.93
C ASP A 64 -2.03 11.55 -8.28
N ILE A 65 -1.82 11.95 -9.56
CA ILE A 65 -0.58 12.64 -9.99
C ILE A 65 -0.34 13.95 -9.20
N ASN A 66 -1.41 14.59 -8.72
CA ASN A 66 -1.30 15.80 -7.89
C ASN A 66 -0.82 15.52 -6.46
N ALA A 67 -1.09 14.33 -5.91
CA ALA A 67 -0.56 13.89 -4.61
C ALA A 67 0.81 13.20 -4.78
N ALA A 68 0.96 12.40 -5.83
CA ALA A 68 2.17 11.71 -6.27
C ALA A 68 3.14 12.65 -7.04
N ILE A 69 3.32 13.89 -6.59
CA ILE A 69 4.26 14.86 -7.18
C ILE A 69 5.61 14.17 -7.41
N ARG A 70 6.24 14.43 -8.57
CA ARG A 70 7.48 13.75 -9.04
C ARG A 70 8.59 13.62 -7.99
N SER A 71 8.70 14.55 -7.04
CA SER A 71 9.71 14.52 -5.98
C SER A 71 9.31 13.70 -4.74
N ALA A 72 8.02 13.49 -4.49
CA ALA A 72 7.55 12.68 -3.37
C ALA A 72 7.77 11.19 -3.66
N LEU A 73 7.45 10.75 -4.88
CA LEU A 73 7.60 9.34 -5.25
C LEU A 73 9.07 8.90 -5.32
N SER A 74 9.98 9.74 -5.85
CA SER A 74 11.41 9.40 -5.87
C SER A 74 11.98 9.29 -4.46
N LYS A 75 11.64 10.24 -3.57
CA LYS A 75 12.05 10.17 -2.15
C LYS A 75 11.50 8.95 -1.46
N TYR A 76 10.25 8.58 -1.75
CA TYR A 76 9.66 7.36 -1.20
C TYR A 76 10.37 6.10 -1.70
N TYR A 77 10.79 6.04 -2.96
CA TYR A 77 11.64 4.94 -3.43
C TYR A 77 12.98 4.89 -2.71
N ASP A 78 13.64 6.03 -2.51
CA ASP A 78 14.90 6.10 -1.77
C ASP A 78 14.71 5.71 -0.30
N GLU A 79 13.61 6.12 0.33
CA GLU A 79 13.23 5.68 1.67
C GLU A 79 13.12 4.15 1.74
N VAL A 80 12.34 3.54 0.85
CA VAL A 80 12.10 2.08 0.86
C VAL A 80 13.35 1.29 0.47
N LEU A 81 14.12 1.75 -0.52
CA LEU A 81 15.25 0.99 -1.09
C LEU A 81 16.58 1.27 -0.39
N GLN A 82 16.79 2.46 0.16
CA GLN A 82 18.06 2.90 0.74
C GLN A 82 17.97 3.25 2.23
N GLY A 83 16.78 3.21 2.85
CA GLY A 83 16.63 3.45 4.28
C GLY A 83 16.90 4.90 4.68
N THR A 84 16.65 5.86 3.80
CA THR A 84 17.01 7.27 4.03
C THR A 84 16.34 7.89 5.28
N LEU A 85 15.26 7.28 5.79
CA LEU A 85 14.56 7.69 7.01
C LEU A 85 14.76 6.75 8.20
N ASP A 86 15.61 5.73 8.12
CA ASP A 86 15.78 4.76 9.21
C ASP A 86 16.33 5.42 10.49
N HIS A 87 17.19 6.44 10.34
CA HIS A 87 17.67 7.27 11.45
C HIS A 87 16.52 7.89 12.26
N ALA A 88 15.41 8.25 11.61
CA ALA A 88 14.26 8.84 12.29
C ALA A 88 13.49 7.80 13.13
N VAL A 89 13.58 6.51 12.78
CA VAL A 89 13.09 5.41 13.62
C VAL A 89 14.00 5.25 14.85
N GLU A 90 15.32 5.23 14.64
CA GLU A 90 16.30 5.12 15.73
C GLU A 90 16.19 6.25 16.75
N GLU A 91 15.90 7.46 16.27
CA GLU A 91 15.66 8.66 17.08
C GLU A 91 14.24 8.71 17.70
N GLY A 92 13.39 7.73 17.43
CA GLY A 92 12.01 7.66 17.95
C GLY A 92 11.06 8.72 17.39
N LYS A 93 11.41 9.36 16.26
CA LYS A 93 10.60 10.38 15.58
C LYS A 93 9.45 9.78 14.76
N ILE A 94 9.65 8.57 14.24
CA ILE A 94 8.65 7.79 13.52
C ILE A 94 8.62 6.35 14.05
N HIS A 95 7.49 5.67 13.90
CA HIS A 95 7.31 4.33 14.45
C HIS A 95 8.02 3.22 13.66
N TYR A 96 8.14 3.39 12.34
CA TYR A 96 8.82 2.45 11.44
C TYR A 96 9.04 3.07 10.05
N THR A 97 9.96 2.49 9.29
CA THR A 97 10.04 2.60 7.82
C THR A 97 9.80 1.23 7.20
N TYR A 98 9.38 1.18 5.93
CA TYR A 98 9.35 -0.11 5.23
C TYR A 98 10.74 -0.69 5.00
N HIS A 99 11.77 0.15 4.86
CA HIS A 99 13.13 -0.34 4.71
C HIS A 99 13.59 -1.12 5.95
N GLU A 100 13.48 -0.52 7.14
CA GLU A 100 13.77 -1.20 8.42
C GLU A 100 12.98 -2.51 8.51
N ARG A 101 11.68 -2.50 8.22
CA ARG A 101 10.85 -3.70 8.31
C ARG A 101 11.29 -4.78 7.31
N LEU A 102 11.65 -4.43 6.08
CA LEU A 102 11.99 -5.39 5.03
C LEU A 102 13.42 -5.92 5.16
N PHE A 103 14.38 -5.08 5.55
CA PHE A 103 15.81 -5.40 5.51
C PHE A 103 16.44 -5.64 6.88
N THR A 104 15.88 -5.08 7.96
CA THR A 104 16.42 -5.17 9.33
C THR A 104 15.28 -5.31 10.34
N TYR A 105 14.41 -6.31 10.15
CA TYR A 105 13.20 -6.43 10.96
C TYR A 105 13.53 -6.44 12.47
N PRO A 106 12.86 -5.62 13.31
CA PRO A 106 13.23 -5.46 14.71
C PRO A 106 13.18 -6.76 15.53
N ARG A 107 13.99 -6.80 16.60
CA ARG A 107 14.30 -7.93 17.51
C ARG A 107 15.37 -8.90 17.03
N GLU A 108 15.34 -9.31 15.77
CA GLU A 108 16.23 -10.36 15.25
C GLU A 108 17.11 -9.88 14.08
N SER A 109 16.96 -8.61 13.68
CA SER A 109 17.67 -8.01 12.54
C SER A 109 17.55 -8.85 11.27
N VAL A 110 16.35 -9.36 11.02
CA VAL A 110 16.08 -10.27 9.90
C VAL A 110 15.92 -9.47 8.60
N ASN A 111 16.71 -9.83 7.61
CA ASN A 111 16.52 -9.38 6.23
C ASN A 111 15.49 -10.27 5.54
N GLN A 112 14.23 -9.83 5.55
CA GLN A 112 13.10 -10.59 5.00
C GLN A 112 13.21 -10.76 3.48
N ILE A 113 13.78 -9.77 2.79
CA ILE A 113 14.00 -9.83 1.34
C ILE A 113 15.04 -10.88 0.98
N ASP A 114 16.19 -10.88 1.64
CA ASP A 114 17.23 -11.90 1.43
C ASP A 114 16.69 -13.30 1.78
N TYR A 115 15.95 -13.42 2.88
CA TYR A 115 15.29 -14.67 3.27
C TYR A 115 14.35 -15.20 2.19
N ILE A 116 13.41 -14.40 1.69
CA ILE A 116 12.43 -14.88 0.69
C ILE A 116 13.11 -15.19 -0.65
N VAL A 117 14.13 -14.42 -1.05
CA VAL A 117 14.93 -14.71 -2.25
C VAL A 117 15.65 -16.05 -2.12
N LYS A 118 16.29 -16.33 -0.98
CA LYS A 118 16.93 -17.65 -0.73
C LYS A 118 15.91 -18.78 -0.75
N LYS A 119 14.78 -18.61 -0.06
CA LYS A 119 13.73 -19.62 0.02
C LYS A 119 13.14 -19.96 -1.35
N LEU A 120 12.82 -18.95 -2.16
CA LEU A 120 12.27 -19.13 -3.51
C LEU A 120 13.28 -19.70 -4.53
N ARG A 121 14.59 -19.56 -4.27
CA ARG A 121 15.64 -20.22 -5.07
C ARG A 121 15.72 -21.71 -4.80
N GLU A 122 15.43 -22.14 -3.57
CA GLU A 122 15.49 -23.55 -3.16
C GLU A 122 14.23 -24.32 -3.54
N THR A 123 13.06 -23.68 -3.47
CA THR A 123 11.78 -24.26 -3.90
C THR A 123 10.92 -23.23 -4.62
N SER A 124 10.40 -23.60 -5.78
CA SER A 124 9.53 -22.75 -6.59
C SER A 124 8.13 -22.56 -6.00
N PHE A 125 7.73 -23.43 -5.06
CA PHE A 125 6.52 -23.28 -4.24
C PHE A 125 6.94 -23.34 -2.77
N SER A 126 6.72 -22.24 -2.05
CA SER A 126 7.31 -21.95 -0.75
C SER A 126 6.27 -21.64 0.32
#